data_AF-A0A1V2A7Z9-F1
#
_entry.id   AF-A0A1V2A7Z9-F1
#
_cell.length_a   1.000
_cell.length_b   1.000
_cell.length_c   1.000
_cell.angle_alpha   90.00
_cell.angle_beta   90.00
_cell.angle_gamma   90.00
#
_symmetry.space_group_name_H-M   'P 1'
#
loop_
_entity.id
_entity.type
_entity.pdbx_description
1 polymer ?
#
loop_
_entity_poly.entity_id
_entity_poly.type
_entity_poly.pdbx_seq_one_letter_code
_entity_poly.pdbx_strand_id
1 'polypeptide(L)'
;MFGNRLRELRKEKNLTMKELGKKFSLAESTISGYENGNRKPDSEIINAFADFFEVSTDYLYGRTDKRKIDNKTELPELTAKDERDILRDLEKIINNLESKDGLASFDGHTLDDMDEEDRELLIASLENSMRLAKRLAKQKYTPKKYRK
;
A
#
# COMPACT_ATOMS: atom_id res chain seq x y z
N MET A 1 -17.66 22.23 -3.93
CA MET A 1 -17.28 20.85 -3.54
C MET A 1 -16.35 20.82 -2.33
N PHE A 2 -15.20 21.52 -2.35
CA PHE A 2 -14.28 21.55 -1.20
C PHE A 2 -14.93 21.89 0.16
N GLY A 3 -15.66 23.00 0.23
CA GLY A 3 -16.28 23.43 1.48
C GLY A 3 -17.27 22.42 2.08
N ASN A 4 -17.98 21.68 1.23
CA ASN A 4 -18.90 20.62 1.68
C ASN A 4 -18.13 19.44 2.29
N ARG A 5 -17.04 18.99 1.65
CA ARG A 5 -16.17 17.92 2.18
C ARG A 5 -15.53 18.29 3.51
N LEU A 6 -15.02 19.52 3.61
CA LEU A 6 -14.46 20.03 4.86
C LEU A 6 -15.51 20.05 5.99
N ARG A 7 -16.73 20.49 5.68
CA ARG A 7 -17.85 20.51 6.62
C ARG A 7 -18.25 19.11 7.08
N GLU A 8 -18.33 18.15 6.16
CA GLU A 8 -18.63 16.74 6.45
C GLU A 8 -17.59 16.17 7.42
N LEU A 9 -16.31 16.26 7.07
CA LEU A 9 -15.21 15.76 7.89
C LEU A 9 -15.14 16.40 9.27
N ARG A 10 -15.38 17.72 9.35
CA ARG A 10 -15.44 18.42 10.63
C ARG A 10 -16.58 17.88 11.52
N LYS A 11 -17.76 17.67 10.94
CA LYS A 11 -18.92 17.13 11.66
C LYS A 11 -18.70 15.69 12.10
N GLU A 12 -18.06 14.86 11.29
CA GLU A 12 -17.72 13.48 11.65
C GLU A 12 -16.77 13.40 12.85
N LYS A 13 -15.85 14.36 12.97
CA LYS A 13 -14.98 14.50 14.15
C LYS A 13 -15.67 15.22 15.32
N ASN A 14 -16.96 15.55 15.23
CA ASN A 14 -17.74 16.28 16.22
C ASN A 14 -17.13 17.64 16.61
N LEU A 15 -16.52 18.35 15.65
CA LEU A 15 -15.90 19.65 15.91
C LEU A 15 -16.82 20.80 15.47
N THR A 16 -16.84 21.87 16.25
CA THR A 16 -17.36 23.18 15.83
C THR A 16 -16.37 23.89 14.89
N MET A 17 -16.84 24.89 14.13
CA MET A 17 -15.93 25.69 13.27
C MET A 17 -14.86 26.41 14.10
N LYS A 18 -15.22 26.86 15.31
CA LYS A 18 -14.29 27.49 16.26
C LYS A 18 -13.21 26.52 16.73
N GLU A 19 -13.58 25.28 17.07
CA GLU A 19 -12.61 24.26 17.51
C GLU A 19 -11.69 23.82 16.38
N LEU A 20 -12.23 23.64 15.16
CA LEU A 20 -11.40 23.37 14.00
C LEU A 20 -10.43 24.53 13.76
N GLY A 21 -10.92 25.78 13.78
CA GLY A 21 -10.09 26.97 13.62
C GLY A 21 -8.94 27.01 14.63
N LYS A 22 -9.22 26.77 15.92
CA LYS A 22 -8.19 26.69 16.97
C LYS A 22 -7.08 25.68 16.67
N LYS A 23 -7.41 24.52 16.08
CA LYS A 23 -6.41 23.48 15.74
C LYS A 23 -5.42 23.93 14.66
N PHE A 24 -5.84 24.84 13.78
CA PHE A 24 -5.04 25.32 12.65
C PHE A 24 -4.63 26.80 12.81
N SER A 25 -4.80 27.38 13.99
CA SER A 25 -4.56 28.81 14.26
C SER A 25 -5.35 29.74 13.32
N LEU A 26 -6.56 29.33 12.95
CA LEU A 26 -7.48 30.08 12.08
C LEU A 26 -8.68 30.61 12.87
N ALA A 27 -9.18 31.78 12.48
CA ALA A 27 -10.44 32.30 13.00
C ALA A 27 -11.63 31.45 12.56
N GLU A 28 -12.68 31.38 13.38
CA GLU A 28 -13.94 30.69 13.06
C GLU A 28 -14.55 31.18 11.74
N SER A 29 -14.50 32.49 11.49
CA SER A 29 -14.97 33.11 10.23
C SER A 29 -14.19 32.62 9.00
N THR A 30 -12.92 32.23 9.17
CA THR A 30 -12.09 31.69 8.09
C THR A 30 -12.53 30.27 7.74
N ILE A 31 -12.78 29.42 8.74
CA ILE A 31 -13.34 28.07 8.53
C ILE A 31 -14.73 28.17 7.87
N SER A 32 -15.59 29.06 8.36
CA SER A 32 -16.89 29.33 7.74
C SER A 32 -16.75 29.79 6.28
N GLY A 33 -15.77 30.66 6.00
CA GLY A 33 -15.45 31.10 4.65
C GLY A 33 -15.03 29.95 3.73
N TYR A 34 -14.23 29.00 4.22
CA TYR A 34 -13.84 27.80 3.47
C TYR A 34 -15.02 26.86 3.23
N GLU A 35 -15.83 26.59 4.26
CA GLU A 35 -16.98 25.69 4.14
C GLU A 35 -18.07 26.22 3.21
N ASN A 36 -18.27 27.53 3.18
CA ASN A 36 -19.26 28.18 2.30
C ASN A 36 -18.70 28.47 0.90
N GLY A 37 -17.40 28.27 0.67
CA GLY A 37 -16.74 28.56 -0.61
C GLY A 37 -16.45 30.04 -0.87
N ASN A 38 -16.63 30.90 0.12
CA ASN A 38 -16.34 32.34 0.05
C ASN A 38 -14.83 32.63 0.09
N ARG A 39 -14.04 31.70 0.64
CA ARG A 39 -12.58 31.76 0.70
C ARG A 39 -12.00 30.45 0.23
N LYS A 40 -10.81 30.50 -0.37
CA LYS A 40 -10.03 29.30 -0.70
C LYS A 40 -8.83 29.23 0.24
N PRO A 41 -8.60 28.08 0.91
CA PRO A 41 -7.36 27.86 1.62
C PRO A 41 -6.20 27.73 0.64
N ASP A 42 -4.99 28.04 1.10
CA ASP A 42 -3.76 27.77 0.37
C ASP A 42 -3.41 26.27 0.41
N SER A 43 -2.37 25.88 -0.33
CA SER A 43 -1.91 24.50 -0.38
C SER A 43 -1.45 23.97 0.98
N GLU A 44 -0.84 24.80 1.82
CA GLU A 44 -0.33 24.38 3.13
C GLU A 44 -1.48 23.99 4.06
N ILE A 45 -2.51 24.82 4.14
CA ILE A 45 -3.72 24.55 4.93
C ILE A 45 -4.48 23.34 4.36
N ILE A 46 -4.53 23.17 3.04
CA ILE A 46 -5.19 22.01 2.43
C ILE A 46 -4.48 20.71 2.79
N ASN A 47 -3.14 20.68 2.72
CA ASN A 47 -2.35 19.53 3.14
C ASN A 47 -2.56 19.25 4.63
N ALA A 48 -2.54 20.29 5.46
CA ALA A 48 -2.75 20.14 6.90
C ALA A 48 -4.15 19.58 7.24
N PHE A 49 -5.19 20.00 6.51
CA PHE A 49 -6.52 19.39 6.64
C PHE A 49 -6.53 17.93 6.18
N ALA A 50 -5.90 17.63 5.04
CA ALA A 50 -5.82 16.28 4.50
C ALA A 50 -5.18 15.32 5.52
N ASP A 51 -4.06 15.73 6.12
CA ASP A 51 -3.36 14.96 7.15
C ASP A 51 -4.20 14.77 8.41
N PHE A 52 -4.80 15.85 8.92
CA PHE A 52 -5.60 15.81 10.14
C PHE A 52 -6.84 14.93 10.04
N PHE A 53 -7.51 14.94 8.88
CA PHE A 53 -8.68 14.12 8.62
C PHE A 53 -8.32 12.74 8.05
N GLU A 54 -7.03 12.47 7.83
CA GLU A 54 -6.51 11.27 7.18
C GLU A 54 -7.20 10.98 5.84
N VAL A 55 -7.27 11.99 4.99
CA VAL A 55 -7.83 11.89 3.62
C VAL A 55 -6.83 12.41 2.60
N SER A 56 -7.05 12.13 1.32
CA SER A 56 -6.29 12.73 0.23
C SER A 56 -6.77 14.15 -0.05
N THR A 57 -5.89 14.98 -0.59
CA THR A 57 -6.26 16.29 -1.10
C THR A 57 -7.27 16.19 -2.25
N ASP A 58 -7.19 15.14 -3.08
CA ASP A 58 -8.17 14.87 -4.13
C ASP A 58 -9.58 14.59 -3.58
N TYR A 59 -9.68 13.90 -2.44
CA TYR A 59 -10.96 13.74 -1.73
C TYR A 59 -11.50 15.09 -1.27
N LEU A 60 -10.64 15.93 -0.65
CA LEU A 60 -11.04 17.27 -0.21
C LEU A 60 -11.51 18.13 -1.37
N TYR A 61 -10.84 18.09 -2.52
CA TYR A 61 -11.28 18.84 -3.71
C TYR A 61 -12.53 18.26 -4.37
N GLY A 62 -12.94 17.04 -4.01
CA GLY A 62 -14.06 16.34 -4.63
C GLY A 62 -13.73 15.78 -6.02
N ARG A 63 -12.45 15.51 -6.29
CA ARG A 63 -12.00 14.81 -7.52
C ARG A 63 -12.20 13.31 -7.45
N THR A 64 -12.34 12.78 -6.23
CA THR A 64 -12.62 11.37 -5.96
C THR A 64 -13.49 11.23 -4.72
N ASP A 65 -14.29 10.16 -4.66
CA ASP A 65 -15.02 9.76 -3.47
C ASP A 65 -14.18 8.87 -2.54
N LYS A 66 -13.01 8.40 -3.00
CA LYS A 66 -12.08 7.62 -2.19
C LYS A 66 -11.35 8.54 -1.20
N ARG A 67 -11.60 8.34 0.10
CA ARG A 67 -11.00 9.13 1.18
C ARG A 67 -9.49 9.08 1.21
N LYS A 68 -8.89 7.90 1.06
CA LYS A 68 -7.44 7.73 0.97
C LYS A 68 -7.07 7.29 -0.43
N ILE A 69 -5.92 7.74 -0.90
CA ILE A 69 -5.23 7.02 -1.96
C ILE A 69 -4.79 5.72 -1.28
N ASP A 70 -5.30 4.60 -1.77
CA ASP A 70 -4.92 3.29 -1.25
C ASP A 70 -3.44 3.04 -1.60
N ASN A 71 -2.50 3.60 -0.82
CA ASN A 71 -1.10 3.21 -0.86
C ASN A 71 -0.90 1.82 -0.21
N LYS A 72 -1.95 0.98 -0.22
CA LYS A 72 -1.96 -0.37 0.37
C LYS A 72 -1.10 -1.37 -0.41
N THR A 73 -0.47 -0.96 -1.50
CA THR A 73 0.22 -1.85 -2.42
C THR A 73 1.69 -2.06 -2.12
N GLU A 74 2.24 -1.50 -1.05
CA GLU A 74 3.61 -1.81 -0.66
C GLU A 74 3.59 -2.89 0.42
N LEU A 75 3.62 -4.14 -0.03
CA LEU A 75 4.01 -5.24 0.85
C LEU A 75 5.38 -4.91 1.46
N PRO A 76 5.66 -5.29 2.71
CA PRO A 76 6.93 -5.00 3.37
C PRO A 76 8.12 -5.33 2.49
N GLU A 77 9.16 -4.50 2.53
CA GLU A 77 10.38 -4.77 1.79
C GLU A 77 11.08 -6.03 2.30
N LEU A 78 11.74 -6.72 1.38
CA LEU A 78 12.61 -7.85 1.70
C LEU A 78 13.95 -7.30 2.21
N THR A 79 14.43 -7.90 3.31
CA THR A 79 15.79 -7.61 3.76
C THR A 79 16.77 -8.46 2.96
N ALA A 80 18.05 -8.07 2.95
CA ALA A 80 19.10 -8.89 2.35
C ALA A 80 19.16 -10.32 2.93
N LYS A 81 18.73 -10.51 4.20
CA LYS A 81 18.60 -11.86 4.78
C LYS A 81 17.45 -12.63 4.13
N ASP A 82 16.29 -11.98 3.96
CA ASP A 82 15.12 -12.61 3.33
C ASP A 82 15.45 -13.06 1.90
N GLU A 83 16.13 -12.22 1.11
CA GLU A 83 16.57 -12.59 -0.25
C GLU A 83 17.51 -13.80 -0.25
N ARG A 84 18.50 -13.85 0.65
CA ARG A 84 19.40 -15.00 0.77
C ARG A 84 18.66 -16.28 1.16
N ASP A 85 17.72 -16.19 2.10
CA ASP A 85 16.91 -17.34 2.53
C ASP A 85 16.03 -17.83 1.36
N ILE A 86 15.42 -16.92 0.60
CA ILE A 86 14.60 -17.23 -0.60
C ILE A 86 15.44 -17.96 -1.65
N LEU A 87 16.62 -17.43 -2.00
CA LEU A 87 17.49 -18.05 -3.01
C LEU A 87 17.93 -19.45 -2.60
N ARG A 88 18.29 -19.64 -1.32
CA ARG A 88 18.67 -20.96 -0.80
C ARG A 88 17.52 -21.97 -0.88
N ASP A 89 16.30 -21.53 -0.57
CA ASP A 89 15.14 -22.43 -0.61
C ASP A 89 14.69 -22.70 -2.06
N LEU A 90 14.83 -21.73 -2.96
CA LEU A 90 14.60 -21.90 -4.40
C LEU A 90 15.55 -22.96 -4.98
N GLU A 91 16.85 -22.86 -4.67
CA GLU A 91 17.86 -23.84 -5.11
C GLU A 91 17.51 -25.26 -4.64
N LYS A 92 17.09 -25.43 -3.38
CA LYS A 92 16.62 -26.74 -2.89
C LYS A 92 15.40 -27.25 -3.65
N ILE A 93 14.45 -26.36 -3.95
CA ILE A 93 13.24 -26.73 -4.72
C ILE A 93 13.65 -27.19 -6.11
N ILE A 94 14.48 -26.43 -6.81
CA ILE A 94 14.99 -26.77 -8.14
C ILE A 94 15.71 -28.12 -8.11
N ASN A 95 16.67 -28.32 -7.19
CA ASN A 95 17.41 -29.57 -7.07
C ASN A 95 16.49 -30.78 -6.77
N ASN A 96 15.44 -30.59 -5.99
CA ASN A 96 14.46 -31.64 -5.72
C ASN A 96 13.57 -31.93 -6.93
N LEU A 97 13.23 -30.90 -7.72
CA LEU A 97 12.44 -31.05 -8.94
C LEU A 97 13.22 -31.74 -10.06
N GLU A 98 14.55 -31.52 -10.12
CA GLU A 98 15.47 -32.20 -11.05
C GLU A 98 15.82 -33.63 -10.62
N SER A 99 15.59 -33.98 -9.35
CA SER A 99 15.83 -35.35 -8.90
C SER A 99 14.84 -36.32 -9.55
N LYS A 100 15.32 -37.49 -9.99
CA LYS A 100 14.55 -38.52 -10.72
C LYS A 100 13.25 -39.01 -10.06
N ASP A 101 13.05 -38.74 -8.77
CA ASP A 101 11.84 -39.06 -7.99
C ASP A 101 10.90 -37.85 -7.82
N GLY A 102 11.20 -36.73 -8.47
CA GLY A 102 10.50 -35.45 -8.36
C GLY A 102 9.16 -35.43 -9.09
N LEU A 103 8.17 -34.79 -8.46
CA LEU A 103 6.75 -34.67 -8.85
C LEU A 103 6.51 -33.93 -10.19
N ALA A 104 7.54 -33.58 -10.95
CA ALA A 104 7.49 -32.66 -12.10
C ALA A 104 7.38 -33.39 -13.45
N SER A 105 6.47 -34.36 -13.56
CA SER A 105 5.96 -34.78 -14.86
C SER A 105 4.68 -34.00 -15.15
N PHE A 106 4.77 -32.92 -15.92
CA PHE A 106 3.60 -32.26 -16.50
C PHE A 106 3.50 -32.69 -17.96
N ASP A 107 2.40 -33.34 -18.33
CA ASP A 107 2.16 -33.90 -19.66
C ASP A 107 3.19 -34.96 -20.13
N GLY A 108 3.79 -35.69 -19.18
CA GLY A 108 4.74 -36.77 -19.48
C GLY A 108 6.16 -36.32 -19.82
N HIS A 109 6.42 -35.01 -19.81
CA HIS A 109 7.76 -34.41 -19.94
C HIS A 109 8.35 -34.12 -18.56
N THR A 110 9.61 -34.48 -18.38
CA THR A 110 10.42 -34.12 -17.21
C THR A 110 11.00 -32.72 -17.38
N LEU A 111 11.50 -32.12 -16.30
CA LEU A 111 12.23 -30.85 -16.39
C LEU A 111 13.44 -30.90 -17.31
N ASP A 112 14.04 -32.08 -17.49
CA ASP A 112 15.14 -32.31 -18.44
C ASP A 112 14.68 -32.25 -19.91
N ASP A 113 13.37 -32.39 -20.16
CA ASP A 113 12.76 -32.29 -21.48
C ASP A 113 12.25 -30.87 -21.80
N MET A 114 12.27 -29.96 -20.82
CA MET A 114 11.94 -28.55 -21.02
C MET A 114 13.10 -27.85 -21.72
N ASP A 115 12.79 -26.95 -22.64
CA ASP A 115 13.82 -26.08 -23.19
C ASP A 115 14.31 -25.07 -22.13
N GLU A 116 15.47 -24.47 -22.39
CA GLU A 116 16.12 -23.56 -21.44
C GLU A 116 15.24 -22.34 -21.12
N GLU A 117 14.44 -21.89 -22.08
CA GLU A 117 13.56 -20.71 -21.94
C GLU A 117 12.39 -21.02 -20.98
N ASP A 118 11.74 -22.17 -21.16
CA ASP A 118 10.67 -22.64 -20.27
C ASP A 118 11.19 -22.91 -18.85
N ARG A 119 12.41 -23.47 -18.73
CA ARG A 119 13.06 -23.69 -17.43
C ARG A 119 13.36 -22.38 -16.73
N GLU A 120 13.91 -21.39 -17.44
CA GLU A 120 14.17 -20.06 -16.90
C GLU A 120 12.88 -19.36 -16.47
N LEU A 121 11.82 -19.44 -17.29
CA LEU A 121 10.51 -18.87 -16.98
C LEU A 121 9.92 -19.49 -15.71
N LEU A 122 10.01 -20.82 -15.56
CA LEU A 122 9.55 -21.52 -14.38
C LEU A 122 10.30 -21.04 -13.13
N ILE A 123 11.63 -20.98 -13.20
CA ILE A 123 12.48 -20.50 -12.09
C ILE A 123 12.11 -19.07 -11.70
N ALA A 124 11.97 -18.17 -12.67
CA ALA A 124 11.60 -16.76 -12.42
C ALA A 124 10.20 -16.64 -11.78
N SER A 125 9.25 -17.46 -12.23
CA SER A 125 7.89 -17.48 -11.67
C SER A 125 7.86 -17.96 -10.22
N LEU A 126 8.65 -19.00 -9.89
CA LEU A 126 8.80 -19.54 -8.55
C LEU A 126 9.48 -18.54 -7.63
N GLU A 127 10.58 -17.93 -8.09
CA GLU A 127 11.30 -16.90 -7.35
C GLU A 127 10.39 -15.72 -6.98
N ASN A 128 9.64 -15.19 -7.95
CA ASN A 128 8.68 -14.10 -7.71
C ASN A 128 7.58 -14.53 -6.72
N SER A 129 7.06 -15.75 -6.87
CA SER A 129 6.04 -16.30 -5.96
C SER A 129 6.56 -16.41 -4.52
N MET A 130 7.81 -16.87 -4.34
CA MET A 130 8.45 -16.96 -3.03
C MET A 130 8.68 -15.58 -2.40
N ARG A 131 9.13 -14.59 -3.19
CA ARG A 131 9.24 -13.20 -2.74
C ARG A 131 7.90 -12.66 -2.27
N LEU A 132 6.83 -12.84 -3.05
CA LEU A 132 5.49 -12.42 -2.68
C LEU A 132 5.01 -13.09 -1.38
N ALA A 133 5.17 -14.41 -1.28
CA ALA A 133 4.80 -15.18 -0.08
C ALA A 133 5.53 -14.67 1.16
N LYS A 134 6.84 -14.39 1.06
CA LYS A 134 7.64 -13.85 2.16
C LYS A 134 7.18 -12.45 2.58
N ARG A 135 6.91 -11.56 1.63
CA ARG A 135 6.42 -10.20 1.92
C ARG A 135 5.03 -10.24 2.59
N LEU A 136 4.13 -11.10 2.11
CA LEU A 136 2.83 -11.34 2.73
C LEU A 136 2.96 -11.90 4.15
N ALA A 137 3.84 -12.87 4.37
CA ALA A 137 4.11 -13.41 5.71
C ALA A 137 4.63 -12.32 6.65
N LYS A 138 5.56 -11.46 6.20
CA LYS A 138 6.03 -10.31 6.99
C LYS A 138 4.88 -9.36 7.32
N GLN A 139 3.97 -9.11 6.38
CA GLN A 139 2.79 -8.28 6.63
C GLN A 139 1.81 -8.92 7.62
N LYS A 140 1.69 -10.25 7.65
CA LYS A 140 0.77 -10.96 8.54
C LYS A 140 1.33 -11.11 9.96
N TYR A 141 2.61 -11.46 10.10
CA TYR A 141 3.20 -11.89 11.36
C TYR A 141 4.13 -10.85 12.02
N THR A 142 4.60 -9.83 11.29
CA THR A 142 5.39 -8.76 11.90
C THR A 142 4.47 -7.74 12.59
N PRO A 143 4.63 -7.46 13.89
CA PRO A 143 3.86 -6.42 14.57
C PRO A 143 3.99 -5.06 13.85
N LYS A 144 2.91 -4.27 13.80
CA LYS A 144 2.88 -2.98 13.06
C LYS A 144 4.02 -2.04 13.46
N LYS A 145 4.45 -2.06 14.73
CA LYS A 145 5.58 -1.25 15.24
C LYS A 145 6.97 -1.61 14.69
N TYR A 146 7.12 -2.76 14.02
CA TYR A 146 8.39 -3.24 13.46
C TYR A 146 8.38 -3.38 11.94
N ARG A 147 7.28 -3.00 11.28
CA ARG A 147 7.24 -2.87 9.83
C ARG A 147 7.98 -1.57 9.50
N LYS A 148 9.16 -1.68 8.91
CA LYS A 148 9.84 -0.54 8.27
C LYS A 148 9.08 -0.18 7.01
#